data_AF-A0A526YL86-F1
#
_entry.id   AF-A0A526YL86-F1
#
_cell.length_a   1.000
_cell.length_b   1.000
_cell.length_c   1.000
_cell.angle_alpha   90.00
_cell.angle_beta   90.00
_cell.angle_gamma   90.00
#
_symmetry.space_group_name_H-M   'P 1'
#
loop_
_entity.id
_entity.type
_entity.pdbx_description
1 polymer ?
#
loop_
_entity_poly.entity_id
_entity_poly.type
_entity_poly.pdbx_seq_one_letter_code
_entity_poly.pdbx_strand_id
1 'polypeptide(L)'
;VAQKIIRNADAAAQVITRIRALFSKTEGEPYAIDLNAVIREVCDLLGDRLASSSVKLDLQLDPGLPTTTADHVQMEQVVLNIVRNGIEAMQD
;
A
#
# COMPACT_ATOMS: atom_id res chain seq x y z
N VAL A 1 -3.98 -29.20 -9.12
CA VAL A 1 -2.67 -28.67 -9.56
C VAL A 1 -2.72 -27.15 -9.81
N ALA A 2 -3.77 -26.62 -10.45
CA ALA A 2 -3.93 -25.16 -10.69
C ALA A 2 -3.92 -24.29 -9.41
N GLN A 3 -4.51 -24.74 -8.31
CA GLN A 3 -4.54 -23.98 -7.04
C GLN A 3 -3.16 -23.77 -6.38
N LYS A 4 -2.14 -24.59 -6.73
CA LYS A 4 -0.77 -24.44 -6.19
C LYS A 4 0.03 -23.37 -6.93
N ILE A 5 -0.34 -23.07 -8.18
CA ILE A 5 0.33 -22.07 -9.02
C ILE A 5 -0.10 -20.66 -8.60
N ILE A 6 -1.37 -20.47 -8.22
CA ILE A 6 -1.90 -19.17 -7.78
C ILE A 6 -1.25 -18.70 -6.47
N ARG A 7 -1.06 -19.60 -5.50
CA ARG A 7 -0.36 -19.27 -4.23
C ARG A 7 1.10 -18.86 -4.44
N ASN A 8 1.77 -19.46 -5.43
CA ASN A 8 3.16 -19.13 -5.74
C ASN A 8 3.30 -17.79 -6.49
N ALA A 9 2.30 -17.40 -7.29
CA ALA A 9 2.29 -16.10 -7.96
C ALA A 9 2.13 -14.96 -6.96
N ASP A 10 1.33 -15.16 -5.90
CA ASP A 10 1.14 -14.17 -4.85
C ASP A 10 2.40 -14.02 -3.99
N ALA A 11 3.04 -15.13 -3.59
CA ALA A 11 4.33 -15.09 -2.91
C ALA A 11 5.43 -14.41 -3.76
N ALA A 12 5.45 -14.65 -5.08
CA ALA A 12 6.38 -13.97 -5.99
C ALA A 12 6.08 -12.47 -6.10
N ALA A 13 4.81 -12.07 -6.14
CA ALA A 13 4.41 -10.66 -6.12
C ALA A 13 4.80 -9.96 -4.81
N GLN A 14 4.69 -10.65 -3.68
CA GLN A 14 5.13 -10.16 -2.37
C GLN A 14 6.65 -10.00 -2.29
N VAL A 15 7.41 -10.97 -2.83
CA VAL A 15 8.88 -10.89 -2.92
C VAL A 15 9.30 -9.74 -3.85
N ILE A 16 8.65 -9.58 -5.01
CA ILE A 16 8.92 -8.47 -5.94
C ILE A 16 8.57 -7.12 -5.30
N THR A 17 7.48 -7.03 -4.54
CA THR A 17 7.10 -5.81 -3.80
C THR A 17 8.14 -5.48 -2.73
N ARG A 18 8.61 -6.47 -1.98
CA ARG A 18 9.63 -6.30 -0.94
C ARG A 18 10.99 -5.93 -1.53
N ILE A 19 11.36 -6.53 -2.67
CA ILE A 19 12.56 -6.18 -3.44
C ILE A 19 12.43 -4.75 -3.99
N ARG A 20 11.30 -4.38 -4.61
CA ARG A 20 11.06 -3.02 -5.10
C ARG A 20 11.08 -1.98 -3.98
N ALA A 21 10.55 -2.29 -2.79
CA ALA A 21 10.63 -1.43 -1.61
C ALA A 21 12.06 -1.30 -1.05
N LEU A 22 12.88 -2.36 -1.15
CA LEU A 22 14.30 -2.30 -0.79
C LEU A 22 15.14 -1.46 -1.78
N PHE A 23 14.71 -1.39 -3.04
CA PHE A 23 15.40 -0.66 -4.11
C PHE A 23 14.80 0.71 -4.44
N SER A 24 13.61 1.05 -3.96
CA SER A 24 13.03 2.39 -4.06
C SER A 24 13.59 3.34 -3.01
N LYS A 25 14.89 3.23 -2.75
CA LYS A 25 15.68 4.34 -2.21
C LYS A 25 15.75 5.41 -3.29
N THR A 26 14.59 5.95 -3.67
CA THR A 26 14.49 7.24 -4.29
C THR A 26 14.84 8.17 -3.15
N GLU A 27 16.02 8.77 -3.19
CA GLU A 27 16.33 9.89 -2.32
C GLU A 27 15.46 11.07 -2.80
N GLY A 28 14.16 11.00 -2.55
CA GLY A 28 13.28 12.14 -2.66
C GLY A 28 13.60 13.04 -1.47
N GLU A 29 13.92 14.30 -1.73
CA GLU A 29 14.07 15.26 -0.63
C GLU A 29 12.73 15.36 0.10
N PRO A 30 12.68 15.19 1.44
CA PRO A 30 11.45 15.37 2.18
C PRO A 30 10.87 16.76 1.95
N TYR A 31 9.59 16.83 1.59
CA TYR A 31 8.88 18.08 1.39
C TYR A 31 7.53 18.05 2.10
N ALA A 32 6.85 19.20 2.17
CA ALA A 32 5.53 19.27 2.78
C ALA A 32 4.51 18.49 1.95
N ILE A 33 3.96 17.42 2.52
CA ILE A 33 2.96 16.56 1.89
C ILE A 33 1.63 16.63 2.63
N ASP A 34 0.53 16.43 1.90
CA ASP A 34 -0.78 16.12 2.46
C ASP A 34 -0.92 14.61 2.62
N LEU A 35 -0.86 14.13 3.87
CA LEU A 35 -0.95 12.69 4.15
C LEU A 35 -2.31 12.10 3.76
N ASN A 36 -3.38 12.90 3.79
CA ASN A 36 -4.69 12.42 3.35
C ASN A 36 -4.73 12.20 1.85
N ALA A 37 -4.01 13.02 1.07
CA ALA A 37 -3.87 12.83 -0.37
C ALA A 37 -3.11 11.53 -0.66
N VAL A 38 -1.95 11.31 -0.01
CA VAL A 38 -1.17 10.07 -0.15
C VAL A 38 -2.00 8.82 0.13
N ILE A 39 -2.78 8.83 1.23
CA ILE A 39 -3.63 7.70 1.59
C ILE A 39 -4.67 7.42 0.51
N ARG A 40 -5.34 8.47 -0.01
CA ARG A 40 -6.35 8.32 -1.06
C ARG A 40 -5.77 7.79 -2.36
N GLU A 41 -4.61 8.30 -2.78
CA GLU A 41 -3.93 7.84 -4.00
C GLU A 41 -3.59 6.34 -3.95
N VAL A 42 -3.09 5.85 -2.81
CA VAL A 42 -2.83 4.43 -2.62
C VAL A 42 -4.13 3.62 -2.62
N CYS A 43 -5.20 4.13 -2.03
CA CYS A 43 -6.50 3.46 -2.01
C CYS A 43 -7.12 3.35 -3.41
N ASP A 44 -7.02 4.40 -4.22
CA ASP A 44 -7.47 4.41 -5.60
C ASP A 44 -6.70 3.38 -6.44
N LEU A 45 -5.36 3.30 -6.25
CA LEU A 45 -4.50 2.27 -6.85
C LEU A 45 -4.88 0.85 -6.45
N LEU A 46 -5.38 0.65 -5.23
CA LEU A 46 -5.78 -0.65 -4.71
C LEU A 46 -7.22 -1.04 -5.07
N GLY A 47 -8.03 -0.12 -5.61
CA GLY A 47 -9.46 -0.30 -5.87
C GLY A 47 -9.80 -1.63 -6.57
N ASP A 48 -9.15 -1.92 -7.69
CA ASP A 48 -9.38 -3.16 -8.45
C ASP A 48 -8.94 -4.43 -7.69
N ARG A 49 -7.91 -4.33 -6.85
CA ARG A 49 -7.40 -5.46 -6.05
C ARG A 49 -8.31 -5.72 -4.85
N LEU A 50 -8.80 -4.68 -4.19
CA LEU A 50 -9.76 -4.77 -3.10
C LEU A 50 -11.11 -5.29 -3.56
N ALA A 51 -11.57 -4.95 -4.77
CA ALA A 51 -12.80 -5.52 -5.32
C ALA A 51 -12.73 -7.05 -5.49
N SER A 52 -11.53 -7.60 -5.65
CA SER A 52 -11.29 -9.05 -5.76
C SER A 52 -11.06 -9.76 -4.42
N SER A 53 -10.78 -9.02 -3.35
CA SER A 53 -10.72 -9.55 -1.99
C SER A 53 -12.08 -9.32 -1.31
N SER A 54 -12.52 -10.21 -0.43
CA SER A 54 -13.75 -9.99 0.36
C SER A 54 -13.58 -8.93 1.47
N VAL A 55 -12.66 -7.98 1.29
CA VAL A 55 -12.23 -7.00 2.28
C VAL A 55 -12.73 -5.63 1.88
N LYS A 56 -13.36 -4.92 2.82
CA LYS A 56 -13.77 -3.53 2.66
C LYS A 56 -12.77 -2.61 3.36
N LEU A 57 -12.28 -1.60 2.64
CA LEU A 57 -11.48 -0.53 3.22
C LEU A 57 -12.40 0.64 3.62
N ASP A 58 -12.24 1.15 4.84
CA ASP A 58 -12.94 2.34 5.35
C ASP A 58 -11.91 3.40 5.75
N LEU A 59 -12.08 4.63 5.26
CA LEU A 59 -11.12 5.72 5.48
C LEU A 59 -11.72 6.75 6.44
N GLN A 60 -11.13 6.86 7.63
CA GLN A 60 -11.48 7.87 8.63
C GLN A 60 -10.33 8.88 8.73
N LEU A 61 -10.33 9.84 7.82
CA LEU A 61 -9.29 10.86 7.69
C LEU A 61 -9.76 12.19 8.28
N ASP A 62 -8.92 12.84 9.09
CA ASP A 62 -9.19 14.18 9.60
C ASP A 62 -8.96 15.21 8.47
N PRO A 63 -9.99 15.93 7.99
CA PRO A 63 -9.83 16.94 6.94
C PRO A 63 -8.99 18.15 7.39
N GLY A 64 -8.80 18.35 8.70
CA GLY A 64 -7.98 19.41 9.28
C GLY A 64 -6.51 19.01 9.52
N LEU A 65 -6.10 17.81 9.11
CA LEU A 65 -4.73 17.35 9.31
C LEU A 65 -3.73 18.27 8.60
N PRO A 66 -2.76 18.87 9.30
CA PRO A 66 -1.76 19.73 8.67
C PRO A 66 -0.80 18.91 7.79
N THR A 67 -0.19 19.58 6.81
CA THR A 67 0.88 18.98 6.01
C THR A 67 2.08 18.62 6.87
N THR A 68 2.76 17.51 6.54
CA THR A 68 3.97 17.06 7.23
C THR A 68 5.15 16.98 6.27
N THR A 69 6.37 17.13 6.77
CA THR A 69 7.59 16.94 5.97
C THR A 69 7.91 15.45 5.87
N ALA A 70 7.79 14.88 4.67
CA ALA A 70 8.13 13.48 4.40
C ALA A 70 8.46 13.26 2.91
N ASP A 71 9.04 12.11 2.60
CA ASP A 71 9.17 11.62 1.23
C ASP A 71 7.82 11.00 0.81
N HIS A 72 7.20 11.57 -0.22
CA HIS A 72 5.89 11.14 -0.72
C HIS A 72 5.85 9.67 -1.12
N VAL A 73 6.86 9.21 -1.86
CA VAL A 73 6.94 7.84 -2.37
C VAL A 73 7.12 6.86 -1.21
N GLN A 74 7.93 7.21 -0.21
CA GLN A 74 8.07 6.38 0.99
C GLN A 74 6.75 6.32 1.79
N MET A 75 5.97 7.39 1.83
CA MET A 75 4.68 7.39 2.51
C MET A 75 3.63 6.56 1.78
N GLU A 76 3.59 6.60 0.44
CA GLU A 76 2.76 5.68 -0.34
C GLU A 76 3.10 4.21 0.00
N GLN A 77 4.39 3.89 0.12
CA GLN A 77 4.84 2.53 0.46
C GLN A 77 4.45 2.09 1.86
N VAL A 78 4.56 2.97 2.85
CA VAL A 78 4.11 2.67 4.21
C VAL A 78 2.62 2.36 4.21
N VAL A 79 1.81 3.19 3.56
CA VAL A 79 0.35 2.97 3.47
C VAL A 79 0.05 1.66 2.76
N LEU A 80 0.68 1.38 1.62
CA LEU A 80 0.51 0.14 0.86
C LEU A 80 0.84 -1.09 1.72
N ASN A 81 1.93 -1.05 2.47
CA ASN A 81 2.33 -2.14 3.35
C ASN A 81 1.32 -2.37 4.47
N ILE A 82 0.77 -1.30 5.07
CA ILE A 82 -0.25 -1.42 6.10
C ILE A 82 -1.52 -2.08 5.54
N VAL A 83 -2.01 -1.61 4.39
CA VAL A 83 -3.22 -2.18 3.76
C VAL A 83 -3.01 -3.65 3.41
N ARG A 84 -1.87 -4.00 2.82
CA ARG A 84 -1.52 -5.38 2.49
C ARG A 84 -1.49 -6.26 3.75
N ASN A 85 -0.84 -5.81 4.81
CA ASN A 85 -0.78 -6.56 6.08
C ASN A 85 -2.19 -6.79 6.65
N GLY A 86 -3.08 -5.79 6.53
CA GLY A 86 -4.49 -5.92 6.97
C GLY A 86 -5.27 -6.97 6.17
N ILE A 87 -5.10 -7.01 4.84
CA ILE A 87 -5.74 -8.02 3.99
C ILE A 87 -5.23 -9.42 4.32
N GLU A 88 -3.90 -9.59 4.44
CA GLU A 88 -3.27 -10.88 4.76
C GLU A 88 -3.78 -11.42 6.10
N ALA A 89 -3.85 -10.57 7.14
CA ALA A 89 -4.34 -10.96 8.45
C ALA A 89 -5.83 -11.37 8.49
N MET A 90 -6.63 -10.99 7.48
CA MET A 90 -8.04 -11.39 7.36
C MET A 90 -8.25 -12.65 6.52
N GLN A 91 -7.20 -13.14 5.83
CA GLN A 91 -7.25 -14.33 4.97
C GLN A 91 -6.71 -15.60 5.65
N ASP A 92 -6.11 -15.46 6.84
CA ASP A 92 -5.71 -16.54 7.74
C ASP A 92 -6.86 -16.99 8.67
#